data_AF-A0A7S8EPI6-F1
#
_entry.id   AF-A0A7S8EPI6-F1
#
_cell.length_a   1.000
_cell.length_b   1.000
_cell.length_c   1.000
_cell.angle_alpha   90.00
_cell.angle_beta   90.00
_cell.angle_gamma   90.00
#
_symmetry.space_group_name_H-M   'P 1'
#
loop_
_entity.id
_entity.type
_entity.pdbx_description
1 polymer ?
#
loop_
_entity_poly.entity_id
_entity_poly.type
_entity_poly.pdbx_seq_one_letter_code
_entity_poly.pdbx_strand_id
1 'polypeptide(L)'
;MREQLNAPDLIEADIRKYNQERRELAARANSMRSALEGKRDRVTGELQRTIDLVIRGVIAEEYAKQRIAELKTQLSLIEGQFGGLDEPPSTVALHSATLQRYVEAVDDLSKAWLTTQLPLTTVAR
;
A
#
# COMPACT_ATOMS: atom_id res chain seq x y z
N MET A 1 15.47 6.62 29.76
CA MET A 1 15.08 7.63 28.76
C MET A 1 16.24 8.11 27.91
N ARG A 2 17.38 8.55 28.49
CA ARG A 2 18.56 9.02 27.73
C ARG A 2 19.16 7.93 26.80
N GLU A 3 19.29 6.71 27.29
CA GLU A 3 19.80 5.56 26.51
C GLU A 3 18.84 5.07 25.42
N GLN A 4 17.55 5.39 25.52
CA GLN A 4 16.54 4.99 24.52
C GLN A 4 16.43 5.99 23.36
N LEU A 5 16.96 7.21 23.52
CA LEU A 5 17.04 8.25 22.49
C LEU A 5 18.36 8.18 21.69
N ASN A 6 19.26 7.25 22.03
CA ASN A 6 20.69 7.26 21.68
C ASN A 6 21.06 6.43 20.44
N ALA A 7 20.09 6.02 19.62
CA ALA A 7 20.37 5.26 18.41
C ALA A 7 19.57 5.80 17.21
N PRO A 8 19.89 7.01 16.74
CA PRO A 8 19.25 7.61 15.56
C PRO A 8 19.33 6.69 14.34
N ASP A 9 20.42 5.93 14.19
CA ASP A 9 20.59 4.92 13.14
C ASP A 9 19.54 3.80 13.20
N LEU A 10 19.13 3.38 14.40
CA LEU A 10 18.08 2.37 14.58
C LEU A 10 16.70 2.93 14.20
N ILE A 11 16.42 4.18 14.57
CA ILE A 11 15.18 4.86 14.19
C ILE A 11 15.11 5.02 12.66
N GLU A 12 16.22 5.39 12.02
CA GLU A 12 16.28 5.49 10.56
C GLU A 12 16.06 4.12 9.90
N ALA A 13 16.71 3.06 10.39
CA ALA A 13 16.57 1.72 9.88
C ALA A 13 15.12 1.20 9.98
N ASP A 14 14.48 1.41 11.14
CA ASP A 14 13.08 1.01 11.37
C ASP A 14 12.12 1.76 10.44
N ILE A 15 12.32 3.06 10.24
CA ILE A 15 11.43 3.85 9.36
C ILE A 15 11.65 3.49 7.89
N ARG A 16 12.89 3.22 7.48
CA ARG A 16 13.19 2.73 6.13
C ARG A 16 12.48 1.41 5.86
N LYS A 17 12.58 0.48 6.81
CA LYS A 17 11.89 -0.82 6.75
C LYS A 17 10.37 -0.64 6.70
N TYR A 18 9.81 0.20 7.55
CA TYR A 18 8.38 0.53 7.54
C TYR A 18 7.92 1.07 6.19
N ASN A 19 8.63 2.06 5.62
CA ASN A 19 8.31 2.62 4.31
C ASN A 19 8.38 1.58 3.20
N GLN A 20 9.35 0.67 3.25
CA GLN A 20 9.45 -0.45 2.31
C GLN A 20 8.27 -1.40 2.43
N GLU A 21 7.94 -1.86 3.64
CA GLU A 21 6.80 -2.74 3.87
C GLU A 21 5.47 -2.10 3.43
N ARG A 22 5.29 -0.80 3.68
CA ARG A 22 4.11 -0.05 3.20
C ARG A 22 4.02 -0.01 1.68
N ARG A 23 5.15 0.21 0.99
CA ARG A 23 5.20 0.19 -0.48
C ARG A 23 4.88 -1.19 -1.02
N GLU A 24 5.45 -2.24 -0.44
CA GLU A 24 5.19 -3.62 -0.86
C GLU A 24 3.72 -4.02 -0.64
N LEU A 25 3.13 -3.62 0.49
CA LEU A 25 1.72 -3.88 0.77
C LEU A 25 0.81 -3.17 -0.23
N ALA A 26 1.07 -1.89 -0.51
CA ALA A 26 0.34 -1.13 -1.52
C ALA A 26 0.52 -1.74 -2.93
N ALA A 27 1.74 -2.15 -3.29
CA ALA A 27 2.01 -2.78 -4.58
C ALA A 27 1.27 -4.11 -4.74
N ARG A 28 1.25 -4.95 -3.70
CA ARG A 28 0.49 -6.21 -3.71
C ARG A 28 -1.02 -5.97 -3.84
N ALA A 29 -1.58 -5.04 -3.06
CA ALA A 29 -3.00 -4.68 -3.14
C ALA A 29 -3.38 -4.16 -4.54
N ASN A 30 -2.58 -3.24 -5.09
CA ASN A 30 -2.80 -2.70 -6.44
C ASN A 30 -2.68 -3.79 -7.51
N SER A 31 -1.69 -4.67 -7.42
CA SER A 31 -1.52 -5.78 -8.37
C SER A 31 -2.70 -6.74 -8.34
N MET A 32 -3.24 -7.05 -7.17
CA MET A 32 -4.43 -7.91 -7.04
C MET A 32 -5.66 -7.24 -7.65
N ARG A 33 -5.86 -5.94 -7.38
CA ARG A 33 -6.96 -5.15 -7.94
C ARG A 33 -6.86 -5.11 -9.48
N SER A 34 -5.71 -4.75 -10.04
CA SER A 34 -5.51 -4.71 -11.50
C SER A 34 -5.69 -6.06 -12.18
N ALA A 35 -5.28 -7.16 -11.54
CA ALA A 35 -5.50 -8.50 -12.07
C ALA A 35 -7.01 -8.86 -12.13
N LEU A 36 -7.78 -8.45 -11.13
CA LEU A 36 -9.24 -8.63 -11.11
C LEU A 36 -9.94 -7.73 -12.12
N GLU A 37 -9.47 -6.49 -12.30
CA GLU A 37 -9.98 -5.56 -13.31
C GLU A 37 -9.78 -6.15 -14.72
N GLY A 38 -8.59 -6.65 -15.03
CA GLY A 38 -8.33 -7.29 -16.31
C GLY A 38 -9.20 -8.53 -16.57
N LYS A 39 -9.47 -9.33 -15.53
CA LYS A 39 -10.42 -10.46 -15.63
C LYS A 39 -11.85 -9.99 -15.90
N ARG A 40 -12.33 -9.01 -15.14
CA ARG A 40 -13.66 -8.41 -15.33
C ARG A 40 -13.81 -7.90 -16.74
N ASP A 41 -12.87 -7.08 -17.22
CA ASP A 41 -12.95 -6.44 -18.52
C ASP A 41 -12.95 -7.46 -19.66
N ARG A 42 -12.16 -8.54 -19.53
CA ARG A 42 -12.18 -9.66 -20.47
C ARG A 42 -13.55 -10.34 -20.53
N VAL A 43 -14.14 -10.67 -19.38
CA VAL A 43 -15.44 -11.36 -19.31
C VAL A 43 -16.55 -10.43 -19.80
N THR A 44 -16.54 -9.15 -19.43
CA THR A 44 -17.47 -8.13 -19.93
C THR A 44 -17.37 -8.00 -21.45
N GLY A 45 -16.15 -7.93 -22.00
CA GLY A 45 -15.95 -7.86 -23.45
C GLY A 45 -16.40 -9.12 -24.18
N GLU A 46 -16.30 -10.30 -23.57
CA GLU A 46 -16.86 -11.54 -24.13
C GLU A 46 -18.39 -11.59 -24.07
N LEU A 47 -18.98 -11.14 -22.96
CA LEU A 47 -20.43 -11.03 -22.81
C LEU A 47 -21.01 -10.11 -23.89
N GLN A 48 -20.42 -8.92 -24.07
CA GLN A 48 -20.86 -7.98 -25.09
C GLN A 48 -20.77 -8.57 -26.49
N ARG A 49 -19.63 -9.19 -26.84
CA ARG A 49 -19.48 -9.85 -28.15
C ARG A 49 -20.50 -10.95 -28.38
N THR A 50 -20.83 -11.73 -27.33
CA THR A 50 -21.85 -12.79 -27.42
C THR A 50 -23.23 -12.20 -27.68
N ILE A 51 -23.58 -11.12 -26.98
CA ILE A 51 -24.83 -10.38 -27.21
C ILE A 51 -24.88 -9.82 -28.64
N ASP A 52 -23.79 -9.21 -29.11
CA ASP A 52 -23.72 -8.64 -30.47
C ASP A 52 -23.88 -9.70 -31.57
N LEU A 53 -23.45 -10.95 -31.32
CA LEU A 53 -23.65 -12.06 -32.25
C LEU A 53 -25.11 -12.49 -32.32
N VAL A 54 -25.83 -12.49 -31.18
CA VAL A 54 -27.28 -12.75 -31.14
C VAL A 54 -28.04 -11.65 -31.87
N ILE A 55 -27.72 -10.38 -31.58
CA ILE A 55 -28.38 -9.22 -32.20
C ILE A 55 -28.22 -9.24 -33.72
N ARG A 56 -27.04 -9.64 -34.21
CA ARG A 56 -26.76 -9.78 -35.65
C ARG A 56 -27.35 -11.05 -36.27
N GLY A 57 -28.00 -11.91 -35.49
CA GLY A 57 -28.56 -13.18 -35.96
C GLY A 57 -27.52 -14.22 -36.36
N VAL A 58 -26.26 -14.07 -35.93
CA VAL A 58 -25.17 -15.00 -36.25
C VAL A 58 -25.31 -16.31 -35.45
N ILE A 59 -25.84 -16.22 -34.23
CA ILE A 59 -26.15 -17.36 -33.38
C ILE A 59 -27.61 -17.27 -32.91
N ALA A 60 -28.27 -18.42 -32.76
CA ALA A 60 -29.63 -18.45 -32.21
C ALA A 60 -29.60 -18.10 -30.72
N GLU A 61 -30.66 -17.44 -30.26
CA GLU A 61 -30.79 -16.96 -28.89
C GLU A 61 -30.70 -18.11 -27.88
N GLU A 62 -31.29 -19.26 -28.19
CA GLU A 62 -31.29 -20.46 -27.36
C GLU A 62 -29.87 -20.94 -27.01
N TYR A 63 -28.97 -20.90 -27.99
CA TYR A 63 -27.57 -21.31 -27.78
C TYR A 63 -26.78 -20.24 -27.00
N ALA A 64 -27.13 -18.96 -27.17
CA ALA A 64 -26.45 -17.88 -26.46
C ALA A 64 -26.88 -17.75 -25.00
N LYS A 65 -28.12 -18.13 -24.65
CA LYS A 65 -28.68 -18.01 -23.29
C LYS A 65 -27.78 -18.64 -22.23
N GLN A 66 -27.36 -19.88 -22.46
CA GLN A 66 -26.49 -20.59 -21.52
C GLN A 66 -25.15 -19.87 -21.35
N ARG A 67 -24.51 -19.48 -22.45
CA ARG A 67 -23.21 -18.78 -22.40
C ARG A 67 -23.30 -17.43 -21.70
N ILE A 68 -24.36 -16.66 -21.97
CA ILE A 68 -24.62 -15.37 -21.33
C ILE A 68 -24.81 -15.56 -19.82
N ALA A 69 -25.56 -16.58 -19.41
CA ALA A 69 -25.75 -16.89 -17.99
C ALA A 69 -24.43 -17.23 -17.29
N GLU A 70 -23.59 -18.08 -17.90
CA GLU A 70 -22.26 -18.41 -17.39
C GLU A 70 -21.37 -17.18 -17.22
N LEU A 71 -21.32 -16.29 -18.23
CA LEU A 71 -20.51 -15.08 -18.20
C LEU A 71 -21.01 -14.11 -17.11
N LYS A 72 -22.33 -14.00 -16.91
CA LYS A 72 -22.91 -13.21 -15.81
C LYS A 72 -22.56 -13.79 -14.43
N THR A 73 -22.60 -15.10 -14.27
CA THR A 73 -22.14 -15.76 -13.03
C THR A 73 -20.67 -15.49 -12.77
N GLN A 74 -19.81 -15.57 -13.80
CA GLN A 74 -18.40 -15.22 -13.67
C GLN A 74 -18.19 -13.76 -13.27
N LEU A 75 -18.93 -12.82 -13.85
CA LEU A 75 -18.87 -11.41 -13.46
C LEU A 75 -19.27 -11.23 -11.99
N SER A 76 -20.37 -11.84 -11.56
CA SER A 76 -20.82 -11.77 -10.17
C SER A 76 -19.79 -12.34 -9.19
N LEU A 77 -19.09 -13.43 -9.55
CA LEU A 77 -18.00 -13.97 -8.74
C LEU A 77 -16.80 -13.01 -8.66
N ILE A 78 -16.43 -12.38 -9.78
CA ILE A 78 -15.33 -11.40 -9.82
C ILE A 78 -15.70 -10.14 -9.01
N GLU A 79 -16.93 -9.66 -9.12
CA GLU A 79 -17.45 -8.55 -8.32
C GLU A 79 -17.44 -8.89 -6.82
N GLY A 80 -17.81 -10.12 -6.46
CA GLY A 80 -17.67 -10.61 -5.09
C GLY A 80 -16.22 -10.61 -4.59
N GLN A 81 -15.26 -10.95 -5.46
CA GLN A 81 -13.83 -10.87 -5.14
C GLN A 81 -13.35 -9.44 -4.91
N PHE A 82 -13.87 -8.46 -5.66
CA PHE A 82 -13.60 -7.04 -5.40
C PHE A 82 -14.12 -6.60 -4.02
N GLY A 83 -15.30 -7.05 -3.62
CA GLY A 83 -15.86 -6.74 -2.30
C GLY A 83 -15.03 -7.27 -1.12
N GLY A 84 -14.15 -8.25 -1.37
CA GLY A 84 -13.20 -8.78 -0.39
C GLY A 84 -11.82 -8.13 -0.41
N LEU A 85 -11.57 -7.17 -1.30
CA LEU A 85 -10.30 -6.43 -1.31
C LEU A 85 -10.35 -5.26 -0.33
N ASP A 86 -9.37 -5.21 0.58
CA ASP A 86 -9.14 -4.02 1.39
C ASP A 86 -8.71 -2.82 0.52
N GLU A 87 -9.07 -1.62 0.97
CA GLU A 87 -8.58 -0.39 0.33
C GLU A 87 -7.05 -0.29 0.47
N PRO A 88 -6.30 0.10 -0.58
CA PRO A 88 -4.86 0.15 -0.52
C PRO A 88 -4.44 1.09 0.62
N PRO A 89 -3.45 0.69 1.42
CA PRO A 89 -2.99 1.50 2.53
C PRO A 89 -2.49 2.86 2.02
N SER A 90 -3.01 3.95 2.58
CA SER A 90 -2.53 5.31 2.29
C SER A 90 -1.01 5.40 2.50
N THR A 91 -0.25 5.73 1.46
CA THR A 91 1.20 5.88 1.55
C THR A 91 1.54 7.21 2.21
N VAL A 92 1.31 7.34 3.51
CA VAL A 92 1.95 8.36 4.32
C VAL A 92 3.41 7.93 4.47
N ALA A 93 4.22 8.28 3.48
CA ALA A 93 5.65 8.08 3.55
C ALA A 93 6.21 9.09 4.56
N LEU A 94 6.82 8.59 5.63
CA LEU A 94 7.65 9.43 6.49
C LEU A 94 8.82 9.93 5.63
N HIS A 95 8.81 11.21 5.27
CA HIS A 95 9.77 11.80 4.34
C HIS A 95 11.16 11.84 4.97
N SER A 96 12.18 11.36 4.24
CA SER A 96 13.57 11.23 4.74
C SER A 96 14.13 12.54 5.29
N ALA A 97 13.85 13.67 4.64
CA ALA A 97 14.29 14.99 5.12
C ALA A 97 13.65 15.37 6.48
N THR A 98 12.43 14.94 6.77
CA THR A 98 11.78 15.18 8.07
C THR A 98 12.44 14.33 9.16
N LEU A 99 12.87 13.12 8.81
CA LEU A 99 13.59 12.23 9.71
C LEU A 99 14.99 12.75 10.02
N GLN A 100 15.70 13.23 9.00
CA GLN A 100 17.02 13.80 9.17
C GLN A 100 16.99 15.02 10.10
N ARG A 101 15.99 15.90 9.92
CA ARG A 101 15.75 17.03 10.84
C ARG A 101 15.43 16.58 12.27
N TYR A 102 14.67 15.49 12.43
CA TYR A 102 14.39 14.93 13.75
C TYR A 102 15.66 14.37 14.41
N VAL A 103 16.48 13.65 13.67
CA VAL A 103 17.77 13.13 14.14
C VAL A 103 18.70 14.27 14.55
N GLU A 104 18.83 15.31 13.71
CA GLU A 104 19.61 16.52 14.01
C GLU A 104 19.11 17.19 15.29
N ALA A 105 17.79 17.37 15.44
CA ALA A 105 17.21 17.99 16.63
C ALA A 105 17.44 17.17 17.91
N VAL A 106 17.40 15.84 17.82
CA VAL A 106 17.70 14.94 18.96
C VAL A 106 19.19 14.97 19.32
N ASP A 107 20.08 15.00 18.32
CA ASP A 107 21.53 15.11 18.52
C ASP A 107 21.91 16.46 19.15
N ASP A 108 21.34 17.56 18.66
CA ASP A 108 21.51 18.90 19.24
C ASP A 108 21.01 18.96 20.68
N LEU A 109 19.85 18.35 20.96
CA LEU A 109 19.33 18.25 22.31
C LEU A 109 20.27 17.42 23.21
N SER A 110 20.76 16.28 22.73
CA SER A 110 21.71 15.44 23.49
C SER A 110 23.00 16.20 23.84
N LYS A 111 23.57 16.93 22.88
CA LYS A 111 24.75 17.78 23.05
C LYS A 111 24.52 18.90 24.06
N ALA A 112 23.39 19.60 23.96
CA ALA A 112 23.02 20.65 24.91
C ALA A 112 22.90 20.12 26.35
N TRP A 113 22.35 18.91 26.52
CA TRP A 113 22.22 18.28 27.84
C TRP A 113 23.56 17.82 28.43
N LEU A 114 24.49 17.33 27.61
CA LEU A 114 25.85 16.99 28.04
C LEU A 114 26.65 18.23 28.45
N THR A 115 26.51 19.33 27.70
CA THR A 115 27.21 20.59 27.95
C THR A 115 26.74 21.28 29.23
N THR A 116 25.47 21.12 29.57
CA THR A 116 24.88 21.68 30.81
C THR A 116 25.29 20.89 32.07
N GLN A 117 25.96 19.73 31.92
CA GLN A 117 26.35 18.85 33.02
C GLN A 117 27.81 19.03 33.54
N LEU A 118 28.62 19.90 32.91
CA LEU A 118 29.92 20.39 33.45
C LEU A 118 29.88 21.93 33.51
N PRO A 119 30.19 22.63 34.64
CA PRO A 119 31.05 22.22 35.76
C PRO A 119 30.44 22.42 37.17
N LEU A 120 30.54 21.41 38.04
CA LEU A 120 30.49 21.62 39.51
C LEU A 120 31.60 20.85 40.24
N THR A 121 32.75 20.63 39.59
CA THR A 121 33.93 20.05 40.24
C THR A 121 35.20 20.74 39.77
N THR A 122 35.34 22.03 40.07
CA THR A 122 36.64 22.66 40.36
C THR A 122 36.38 23.96 41.12
N VAL A 123 36.31 23.88 42.44
CA VAL A 123 37.02 24.83 43.30
C VAL A 123 37.72 23.99 44.36
N ALA A 124 39.02 23.85 44.20
CA ALA A 124 39.93 23.34 45.21
C ALA A 124 40.38 24.49 46.11
N ARG A 125 40.55 24.16 47.40
CA ARG A 125 41.19 24.90 48.50
C ARG A 125 40.39 25.98 49.21
#